data_AF-A0A659QBN9-F1
#
_entry.id   AF-A0A659QBN9-F1
#
_cell.length_a   1.000
_cell.length_b   1.000
_cell.length_c   1.000
_cell.angle_alpha   90.00
_cell.angle_beta   90.00
_cell.angle_gamma   90.00
#
_symmetry.space_group_name_H-M   'P 1'
#
loop_
_entity.id
_entity.type
_entity.pdbx_description
1 polymer ?
#
loop_
_entity_poly.entity_id
_entity_poly.type
_entity_poly.pdbx_seq_one_letter_code
_entity_poly.pdbx_strand_id
1 'polypeptide(L)'
;MGVSLDRRFLGGGQPHPYFILNMPGWQSATFLLVGPNFGCGSSREHAVWGLKQLGIRGLIGSTFAGIFDDNCQRNGILTVSLDEPALARLAQLAASADTNSITVSLDRCEITTAEETISFVISELKRAMLAAGEDAIAWTLQYLPEIENFEVAHYSRRPWLKRPASPRG
;
A
#
# COMPACT_ATOMS: atom_id res chain seq x y z
N MET A 1 12.98 -7.30 9.15
CA MET A 1 13.34 -8.29 8.11
C MET A 1 12.27 -8.25 7.03
N GLY A 2 12.56 -7.63 5.88
CA GLY A 2 11.59 -7.46 4.80
C GLY A 2 11.19 -8.79 4.17
N VAL A 3 9.93 -8.89 3.71
CA VAL A 3 9.46 -10.03 2.90
C VAL A 3 10.29 -10.04 1.62
N SER A 4 11.24 -10.96 1.58
CA SER A 4 12.01 -11.27 0.38
C SER A 4 11.14 -12.20 -0.44
N LEU A 5 10.35 -11.61 -1.34
CA LEU A 5 9.60 -12.33 -2.39
C LEU A 5 10.50 -13.29 -3.19
N ASP A 6 11.80 -13.00 -3.23
CA ASP A 6 12.85 -13.88 -3.73
C ASP A 6 12.80 -15.30 -3.12
N ARG A 7 12.46 -15.43 -1.84
CA ARG A 7 12.31 -16.72 -1.14
C ARG A 7 11.07 -17.52 -1.56
N ARG A 8 10.20 -16.94 -2.38
CA ARG A 8 9.05 -17.67 -2.96
C ARG A 8 9.51 -18.76 -3.93
N PHE A 9 10.69 -18.62 -4.53
CA PHE A 9 11.21 -19.59 -5.48
C PHE A 9 12.56 -20.15 -5.01
N LEU A 10 12.78 -21.43 -5.26
CA LEU A 10 14.08 -22.08 -5.15
C LEU A 10 14.95 -21.70 -6.35
N GLY A 11 16.25 -21.99 -6.27
CA GLY A 11 17.15 -21.87 -7.42
C GLY A 11 16.59 -22.63 -8.63
N GLY A 12 16.44 -21.95 -9.77
CA GLY A 12 15.84 -22.50 -10.99
C GLY A 12 14.34 -22.16 -11.20
N GLY A 13 13.75 -21.30 -10.36
CA GLY A 13 12.39 -20.78 -10.57
C GLY A 13 11.26 -21.70 -10.09
N GLN A 14 11.59 -22.79 -9.39
CA GLN A 14 10.60 -23.69 -8.79
C GLN A 14 9.98 -23.06 -7.54
N PRO A 15 8.65 -23.13 -7.31
CA PRO A 15 8.03 -22.60 -6.10
C PRO A 15 8.59 -23.26 -4.84
N HIS A 16 8.98 -22.45 -3.86
CA HIS A 16 9.44 -22.91 -2.56
C HIS A 16 8.27 -23.48 -1.74
N PRO A 17 8.27 -24.78 -1.41
CA PRO A 17 7.09 -25.44 -0.83
C PRO A 17 6.72 -24.93 0.57
N TYR A 18 7.69 -24.42 1.33
CA TYR A 18 7.47 -23.85 2.67
C TYR A 18 7.22 -22.34 2.67
N PHE A 19 7.09 -21.71 1.50
CA PHE A 19 6.70 -20.30 1.45
C PHE A 19 5.18 -20.18 1.56
N ILE A 20 4.68 -19.35 2.48
CA ILE A 20 3.25 -19.30 2.84
C ILE A 20 2.34 -19.09 1.62
N LEU A 21 2.71 -18.23 0.67
CA LEU A 21 1.90 -17.97 -0.55
C LEU A 21 1.94 -19.09 -1.59
N ASN A 22 2.71 -20.16 -1.35
CA ASN A 22 2.68 -21.38 -2.15
C ASN A 22 1.87 -22.49 -1.47
N MET A 23 1.55 -22.35 -0.18
CA MET A 23 0.80 -23.36 0.58
C MET A 23 -0.69 -23.35 0.21
N PRO A 24 -1.35 -24.52 0.13
CA PRO A 24 -2.79 -24.60 -0.04
C PRO A 24 -3.52 -23.76 1.01
N GLY A 25 -4.51 -22.96 0.59
CA GLY A 25 -5.24 -22.03 1.46
C GLY A 25 -4.78 -20.58 1.37
N TRP A 26 -3.51 -20.30 1.05
CA TRP A 26 -2.95 -18.93 0.98
C TRP A 26 -2.48 -18.51 -0.41
N GLN A 27 -2.62 -19.37 -1.43
CA GLN A 27 -2.21 -19.09 -2.81
C GLN A 27 -2.94 -17.90 -3.44
N SER A 28 -4.20 -17.68 -3.04
CA SER A 28 -5.04 -16.59 -3.51
C SER A 28 -5.11 -15.44 -2.50
N ALA A 29 -4.18 -15.38 -1.54
CA ALA A 29 -4.18 -14.34 -0.53
C ALA A 29 -4.03 -12.95 -1.18
N THR A 30 -4.97 -12.06 -0.90
CA THR A 30 -4.94 -10.66 -1.36
C THR A 30 -4.47 -9.70 -0.27
N PHE A 31 -4.36 -10.17 0.98
CA PHE A 31 -3.83 -9.41 2.11
C PHE A 31 -2.69 -10.17 2.78
N LEU A 32 -1.66 -9.45 3.23
CA LEU A 32 -0.55 -10.03 3.98
C LEU A 32 -0.49 -9.46 5.39
N LEU A 33 -0.34 -10.35 6.37
CA LEU A 33 0.04 -9.99 7.72
C LEU A 33 1.57 -9.89 7.80
N VAL A 34 2.08 -8.74 8.24
CA VAL A 34 3.51 -8.44 8.25
C VAL A 34 3.99 -8.01 9.64
N GLY A 35 5.24 -8.32 9.93
CA GLY A 35 5.89 -7.93 11.17
C GLY A 35 6.24 -6.43 11.25
N PRO A 36 6.80 -5.98 12.37
CA PRO A 36 7.17 -4.58 12.59
C PRO A 36 8.23 -4.09 11.60
N ASN A 37 8.18 -2.79 11.33
CA ASN A 37 9.09 -2.07 10.43
C ASN A 37 9.16 -2.71 9.03
N PHE A 38 8.00 -3.08 8.50
CA PHE A 38 7.90 -3.70 7.19
C PHE A 38 8.29 -2.73 6.09
N GLY A 39 8.97 -3.22 5.05
CA GLY A 39 9.50 -2.39 3.97
C GLY A 39 10.77 -1.61 4.32
N CYS A 40 11.38 -1.87 5.47
CA CYS A 40 12.69 -1.34 5.81
C CYS A 40 13.78 -1.97 4.92
N GLY A 41 14.43 -1.15 4.09
CA GLY A 41 15.47 -1.55 3.13
C GLY A 41 15.57 -0.57 1.96
N SER A 42 16.50 -0.80 1.03
CA SER A 42 16.72 0.06 -0.15
C SER A 42 15.78 -0.27 -1.32
N SER A 43 15.32 -1.51 -1.46
CA SER A 43 14.48 -1.96 -2.57
C SER A 43 12.99 -1.73 -2.31
N ARG A 44 12.59 -0.46 -2.14
CA ARG A 44 11.23 -0.08 -1.70
C ARG A 44 10.20 -0.10 -2.82
N GLU A 45 10.54 0.42 -4.00
CA GLU A 45 9.62 0.49 -5.14
C GLU A 45 9.43 -0.90 -5.79
N HIS A 46 10.52 -1.61 -6.11
CA HIS A 46 10.44 -2.95 -6.68
C HIS A 46 9.64 -3.92 -5.79
N ALA A 47 9.70 -3.77 -4.47
CA ALA A 47 8.91 -4.59 -3.55
C ALA A 47 7.40 -4.35 -3.72
N VAL A 48 6.97 -3.10 -3.87
CA VAL A 48 5.54 -2.75 -4.08
C VAL A 48 5.04 -3.27 -5.42
N TRP A 49 5.85 -3.21 -6.47
CA TRP A 49 5.51 -3.77 -7.77
C TRP A 49 5.36 -5.29 -7.71
N GLY A 50 6.26 -5.98 -7.00
CA GLY A 50 6.14 -7.41 -6.75
C GLY A 50 4.84 -7.76 -6.04
N LEU A 51 4.44 -7.00 -5.01
CA LEU A 51 3.16 -7.17 -4.33
C LEU A 51 1.96 -6.99 -5.27
N LYS A 52 1.97 -5.97 -6.13
CA LYS A 52 0.89 -5.74 -7.11
C LYS A 52 0.81 -6.87 -8.14
N GLN A 53 1.94 -7.36 -8.64
CA GLN A 53 1.99 -8.51 -9.55
C GLN A 53 1.47 -9.80 -8.91
N LEU A 54 1.60 -9.93 -7.58
CA LEU A 54 1.02 -11.04 -6.82
C LEU A 54 -0.48 -10.88 -6.55
N GLY A 55 -1.10 -9.77 -6.95
CA GLY A 55 -2.50 -9.48 -6.65
C GLY A 55 -2.74 -9.05 -5.20
N ILE A 56 -1.69 -8.67 -4.46
CA ILE A 56 -1.83 -8.15 -3.10
C ILE A 56 -2.48 -6.77 -3.15
N ARG A 57 -3.60 -6.65 -2.45
CA ARG A 57 -4.41 -5.44 -2.30
C ARG A 57 -4.06 -4.66 -1.04
N GLY A 58 -3.52 -5.33 -0.02
CA GLY A 58 -3.12 -4.64 1.20
C GLY A 58 -2.18 -5.42 2.11
N LEU A 59 -1.58 -4.68 3.03
CA LEU A 59 -0.67 -5.15 4.07
C LEU A 59 -1.22 -4.72 5.42
N ILE A 60 -1.21 -5.63 6.38
CA ILE A 60 -1.67 -5.40 7.74
C ILE A 60 -0.51 -5.70 8.68
N GLY A 61 -0.07 -4.74 9.47
CA GLY A 61 1.08 -4.88 10.35
C GLY A 61 1.05 -3.86 11.48
N SER A 62 2.12 -3.75 12.26
CA SER A 62 2.20 -2.76 13.33
C SER A 62 2.78 -1.42 12.86
N THR A 63 3.86 -1.48 12.07
CA THR A 63 4.58 -0.30 11.57
C THR A 63 5.15 -0.55 10.18
N PHE A 64 5.15 0.50 9.35
CA PHE A 64 5.68 0.50 8.00
C PHE A 64 6.77 1.57 7.87
N ALA A 65 7.81 1.30 7.07
CA ALA A 65 8.79 2.31 6.75
C ALA A 65 8.16 3.41 5.88
N GLY A 66 8.33 4.69 6.23
CA GLY A 66 7.59 5.81 5.60
C GLY A 66 7.64 5.81 4.07
N ILE A 67 8.83 5.67 3.47
CA ILE A 67 8.98 5.65 2.00
C ILE A 67 8.29 4.42 1.37
N PHE A 68 8.27 3.28 2.06
CA PHE A 68 7.55 2.10 1.58
C PHE A 68 6.03 2.30 1.64
N ASP A 69 5.54 2.90 2.73
CA ASP A 69 4.14 3.25 2.92
C ASP A 69 3.65 4.24 1.85
N ASP A 70 4.44 5.26 1.52
CA ASP A 70 4.14 6.21 0.44
C ASP A 70 4.04 5.52 -0.92
N ASN A 71 4.96 4.59 -1.20
CA ASN A 71 4.94 3.82 -2.45
C ASN A 71 3.72 2.89 -2.52
N CYS A 72 3.31 2.27 -1.41
CA CYS A 72 2.09 1.46 -1.37
C CYS A 72 0.87 2.30 -1.77
N GLN A 73 0.73 3.49 -1.18
CA GLN A 73 -0.39 4.40 -1.45
C GLN A 73 -0.45 4.81 -2.93
N ARG A 74 0.70 5.20 -3.52
CA ARG A 74 0.78 5.58 -4.95
C ARG A 74 0.41 4.45 -5.90
N ASN A 75 0.53 3.20 -5.45
CA ASN A 75 0.25 2.02 -6.26
C ASN A 75 -1.09 1.34 -5.90
N GLY A 76 -1.90 1.95 -5.03
CA GLY A 76 -3.22 1.42 -4.64
C GLY A 76 -3.15 0.23 -3.68
N ILE A 77 -2.03 0.06 -2.97
CA ILE A 77 -1.89 -0.97 -1.93
C ILE A 77 -2.21 -0.34 -0.57
N LEU A 78 -3.22 -0.88 0.10
CA LEU A 78 -3.62 -0.46 1.44
C LEU A 78 -2.57 -0.89 2.48
N THR A 79 -2.18 0.02 3.37
CA THR A 79 -1.43 -0.29 4.60
C THR A 79 -2.31 -0.04 5.82
N VAL A 80 -2.51 -1.07 6.64
CA VAL A 80 -3.26 -1.00 7.89
C VAL A 80 -2.33 -1.22 9.06
N SER A 81 -2.29 -0.26 9.97
CA SER A 81 -1.57 -0.38 11.23
C SER A 81 -2.51 -0.85 12.34
N LEU A 82 -2.18 -1.96 12.98
CA LEU A 82 -2.84 -2.50 14.17
C LEU A 82 -1.86 -2.50 15.36
N ASP A 83 -2.39 -2.50 16.57
CA ASP A 83 -1.57 -2.80 17.74
C ASP A 83 -1.15 -4.28 17.76
N GLU A 84 -0.15 -4.61 18.59
CA GLU A 84 0.37 -5.99 18.65
C GLU A 84 -0.70 -7.02 19.05
N PRO A 85 -1.59 -6.76 20.03
CA PRO A 85 -2.66 -7.69 20.38
C PRO A 85 -3.61 -7.98 19.21
N ALA A 86 -4.10 -6.95 18.51
CA ALA A 86 -5.02 -7.14 17.38
C ALA A 86 -4.32 -7.84 16.20
N LEU A 87 -3.06 -7.50 15.92
CA LEU A 87 -2.29 -8.16 14.87
C LEU A 87 -2.05 -9.64 15.19
N ALA A 88 -1.69 -9.96 16.42
CA ALA A 88 -1.49 -11.34 16.86
C ALA A 88 -2.80 -12.15 16.81
N ARG A 89 -3.91 -11.53 17.21
CA ARG A 89 -5.24 -12.16 17.13
C ARG A 89 -5.64 -12.44 15.68
N LEU A 90 -5.46 -11.47 14.79
CA LEU A 90 -5.73 -11.64 13.37
C LEU A 90 -4.84 -12.72 12.73
N ALA A 91 -3.58 -12.81 13.15
CA ALA A 91 -2.66 -13.87 12.71
C ALA A 91 -3.10 -15.27 13.16
N GLN A 92 -3.65 -15.41 14.37
CA GLN A 92 -4.22 -16.68 14.83
C GLN A 92 -5.43 -17.09 13.98
N LEU A 93 -6.33 -16.15 13.68
CA LEU A 93 -7.49 -16.40 12.83
C LEU A 93 -7.09 -16.76 11.40
N ALA A 94 -6.01 -16.18 10.88
CA ALA A 94 -5.51 -16.46 9.54
C ALA A 94 -4.64 -17.71 9.42
N ALA A 95 -4.37 -18.41 10.53
CA ALA A 95 -3.46 -19.56 10.57
C ALA A 95 -4.09 -20.88 10.06
N SER A 96 -5.42 -20.97 9.97
CA SER A 96 -6.12 -22.10 9.35
C SER A 96 -6.65 -21.72 7.98
N ALA A 97 -6.57 -22.65 7.02
CA ALA A 97 -7.09 -22.45 5.67
C ALA A 97 -8.63 -22.26 5.65
N ASP A 98 -9.34 -22.76 6.66
CA ASP A 98 -10.80 -22.63 6.75
C ASP A 98 -11.24 -21.26 7.29
N THR A 99 -10.36 -20.55 7.98
CA THR A 99 -10.67 -19.30 8.69
C THR A 99 -9.91 -18.08 8.16
N ASN A 100 -9.04 -18.25 7.17
CA ASN A 100 -8.18 -17.19 6.63
C ASN A 100 -8.89 -16.20 5.67
N SER A 101 -10.20 -16.02 5.85
CA SER A 101 -11.00 -15.06 5.09
C SER A 101 -11.23 -13.80 5.90
N ILE A 102 -10.94 -12.65 5.29
CA ILE A 102 -11.16 -11.34 5.89
C ILE A 102 -11.86 -10.40 4.91
N THR A 103 -12.67 -9.49 5.43
CA THR A 103 -13.23 -8.37 4.69
C THR A 103 -12.71 -7.07 5.28
N VAL A 104 -12.16 -6.19 4.45
CA VAL A 104 -11.65 -4.89 4.89
C VAL A 104 -12.57 -3.79 4.37
N SER A 105 -13.22 -3.06 5.28
CA SER A 105 -14.04 -1.90 4.97
C SER A 105 -13.28 -0.61 5.22
N LEU A 106 -13.05 0.18 4.18
CA LEU A 106 -12.45 1.51 4.28
C LEU A 106 -13.45 2.56 4.81
N ASP A 107 -14.75 2.37 4.56
CA ASP A 107 -15.79 3.30 5.00
C ASP A 107 -15.98 3.23 6.52
N ARG A 108 -15.98 2.00 7.06
CA ARG A 108 -16.10 1.75 8.51
C ARG A 108 -14.77 1.70 9.24
N CYS A 109 -13.66 1.63 8.50
CA CYS A 109 -12.32 1.36 9.03
C CYS A 109 -12.29 0.09 9.89
N GLU A 110 -12.81 -1.01 9.34
CA GLU A 110 -12.99 -2.29 10.03
C GLU A 110 -12.44 -3.47 9.21
N ILE A 111 -11.87 -4.44 9.90
CA ILE A 111 -11.51 -5.76 9.37
C ILE A 111 -12.46 -6.77 10.00
N THR A 112 -13.30 -7.39 9.19
CA THR A 112 -14.24 -8.43 9.61
C THR A 112 -13.65 -9.80 9.29
N THR A 113 -13.65 -10.70 10.27
CA THR A 113 -13.30 -12.11 10.15
C THR A 113 -14.54 -12.97 10.38
N ALA A 114 -14.41 -14.30 10.35
CA ALA A 114 -15.52 -15.20 10.70
C ALA A 114 -15.96 -15.08 12.17
N GLU A 115 -15.06 -14.66 13.07
CA GLU A 115 -15.30 -14.63 14.52
C GLU A 115 -15.57 -13.23 15.05
N GLU A 116 -14.91 -12.22 14.49
CA GLU A 116 -14.88 -10.88 15.09
C GLU A 116 -14.64 -9.75 14.09
N THR A 117 -14.79 -8.52 14.58
CA THR A 117 -14.48 -7.30 13.83
C THR A 117 -13.44 -6.48 14.59
N ILE A 118 -12.41 -6.07 13.87
CA ILE A 118 -11.26 -5.32 14.39
C ILE A 118 -11.26 -3.94 13.71
N SER A 119 -11.41 -2.88 14.49
CA SER A 119 -11.28 -1.52 13.97
C SER A 119 -9.81 -1.15 13.75
N PHE A 120 -9.55 -0.32 12.74
CA PHE A 120 -8.24 0.25 12.47
C PHE A 120 -8.34 1.75 12.19
N VAL A 121 -7.18 2.40 12.14
CA VAL A 121 -7.09 3.83 11.80
C VAL A 121 -6.37 4.00 10.47
N ILE A 122 -6.91 4.87 9.62
CA ILE A 122 -6.31 5.28 8.36
C ILE A 122 -6.49 6.79 8.20
N SER A 123 -5.53 7.47 7.58
CA SER A 123 -5.69 8.90 7.29
C SER A 123 -6.75 9.10 6.21
N GLU A 124 -7.48 10.21 6.30
CA GLU A 124 -8.53 10.56 5.35
C GLU A 124 -8.00 10.66 3.91
N LEU A 125 -6.80 11.21 3.74
CA LEU A 125 -6.11 11.27 2.45
C LEU A 125 -5.90 9.87 1.85
N LYS A 126 -5.38 8.92 2.64
CA LYS A 126 -5.18 7.54 2.18
C LYS A 126 -6.50 6.87 1.82
N ARG A 127 -7.52 7.04 2.66
CA ARG A 127 -8.87 6.52 2.40
C ARG A 127 -9.42 7.05 1.08
N ALA A 128 -9.32 8.36 0.85
CA ALA A 128 -9.79 9.01 -0.38
C ALA A 128 -9.03 8.52 -1.62
N MET A 129 -7.70 8.41 -1.55
CA MET A 129 -6.88 7.91 -2.66
C MET A 129 -7.19 6.44 -3.01
N LEU A 130 -7.40 5.59 -2.00
CA LEU A 130 -7.76 4.19 -2.21
C LEU A 130 -9.20 4.01 -2.71
N ALA A 131 -10.14 4.83 -2.23
CA ALA A 131 -11.52 4.85 -2.70
C ALA A 131 -11.65 5.36 -4.14
N ALA A 132 -10.80 6.31 -4.55
CA ALA A 132 -10.70 6.80 -5.93
C ALA A 132 -10.11 5.75 -6.90
N GLY A 133 -9.56 4.66 -6.38
CA GLY A 133 -9.44 3.39 -7.08
C GLY A 133 -8.35 3.27 -8.15
N GLU A 134 -7.78 4.36 -8.64
CA GLU A 134 -6.52 4.45 -9.42
C GLU A 134 -6.44 5.85 -10.03
N ASP A 135 -6.14 6.90 -9.26
CA ASP A 135 -5.63 8.12 -9.89
C ASP A 135 -4.92 9.09 -8.93
N ALA A 136 -3.64 8.83 -8.65
CA ALA A 136 -2.78 9.84 -8.03
C ALA A 136 -2.67 11.11 -8.89
N ILE A 137 -2.91 11.01 -10.21
CA ILE A 137 -2.98 12.17 -11.10
C ILE A 137 -4.27 12.93 -10.82
N ALA A 138 -5.46 12.30 -10.79
CA ALA A 138 -6.70 13.02 -10.49
C ALA A 138 -6.68 13.74 -9.12
N TRP A 139 -6.03 13.17 -8.10
CA TRP A 139 -5.84 13.86 -6.82
C TRP A 139 -4.92 15.08 -6.95
N THR A 140 -3.83 15.00 -7.71
CA THR A 140 -2.98 16.15 -8.03
C THR A 140 -3.73 17.19 -8.89
N LEU A 141 -4.61 16.74 -9.80
CA LEU A 141 -5.46 17.59 -10.63
C LEU A 141 -6.49 18.38 -9.79
N GLN A 142 -6.82 17.96 -8.56
CA GLN A 142 -7.69 18.74 -7.67
C GLN A 142 -6.98 20.00 -7.13
N TYR A 143 -5.65 19.98 -7.04
CA TYR A 143 -4.84 21.14 -6.63
C TYR A 143 -4.35 21.98 -7.81
N LEU A 144 -4.64 21.57 -9.05
CA LEU A 144 -4.25 22.31 -10.26
C LEU A 144 -4.78 23.75 -10.29
N PRO A 145 -6.03 24.04 -9.87
CA PRO A 145 -6.51 25.41 -9.74
C PRO A 145 -5.72 26.24 -8.72
N GLU A 146 -5.23 25.62 -7.64
CA GLU A 146 -4.43 26.28 -6.61
C GLU A 146 -2.99 26.53 -7.09
N ILE A 147 -2.41 25.59 -7.85
CA ILE A 147 -1.11 25.74 -8.51
C ILE A 147 -1.18 26.83 -9.58
N GLU A 148 -2.21 26.84 -10.43
CA GLU A 148 -2.43 27.88 -11.44
C GLU A 148 -2.58 29.26 -10.79
N ASN A 149 -3.38 29.37 -9.73
CA ASN A 149 -3.52 30.62 -8.98
C ASN A 149 -2.21 31.07 -8.32
N PHE A 150 -1.43 30.13 -7.76
CA PHE A 150 -0.11 30.42 -7.23
C PHE A 150 0.84 30.89 -8.32
N GLU A 151 0.90 30.23 -9.48
CA GLU A 151 1.75 30.63 -10.60
C GLU A 151 1.37 32.02 -11.13
N VAL A 152 0.08 32.29 -11.32
CA VAL A 152 -0.41 33.62 -11.73
C VAL A 152 0.02 34.69 -10.72
N ALA A 153 -0.18 34.44 -9.43
CA ALA A 153 0.21 35.38 -8.38
C ALA A 153 1.75 35.54 -8.26
N HIS A 154 2.48 34.44 -8.41
CA HIS A 154 3.93 34.38 -8.28
C HIS A 154 4.63 35.10 -9.45
N TYR A 155 4.20 34.85 -10.69
CA TYR A 155 4.74 35.52 -11.88
C TYR A 155 4.27 36.97 -12.00
N SER A 156 3.08 37.33 -11.48
CA SER A 156 2.65 38.72 -11.40
C SER A 156 3.51 39.53 -10.42
N ARG A 157 3.96 38.91 -9.33
CA ARG A 157 4.84 39.53 -8.33
C ARG A 157 6.33 39.48 -8.70
N ARG A 158 6.73 38.52 -9.54
CA ARG A 158 8.14 38.30 -9.93
C ARG A 158 8.26 38.00 -11.43
N PRO A 159 8.06 39.01 -12.30
CA PRO A 159 7.99 38.81 -13.74
C PRO A 159 9.27 38.21 -14.37
N TRP A 160 10.43 38.44 -13.74
CA TRP A 160 11.75 37.98 -14.21
C TRP A 160 11.98 36.46 -14.04
N LEU A 161 11.12 35.74 -13.33
CA LEU A 161 11.19 34.28 -13.17
C LEU A 161 10.49 33.51 -14.30
N LYS A 162 9.74 34.21 -15.16
CA LYS A 162 9.05 33.58 -16.30
C LYS A 162 10.10 33.17 -17.33
N ARG A 163 10.40 31.88 -17.45
CA ARG A 163 11.30 31.38 -18.53
C ARG A 163 10.68 31.79 -19.87
N PRO A 164 11.42 32.45 -20.77
CA PRO A 164 10.92 32.71 -22.11
C PRO A 164 10.66 31.36 -22.80
N ALA A 165 9.51 31.25 -23.48
CA ALA A 165 9.20 30.07 -24.27
C ALA A 165 10.31 29.84 -25.28
N SER A 166 10.91 28.65 -25.28
CA SER A 166 11.93 28.29 -26.27
C SER A 166 11.25 28.25 -27.64
N PRO A 167 11.76 28.95 -28.66
CA PRO A 167 11.20 28.84 -30.00
C PRO A 167 11.44 27.41 -30.49
N ARG A 168 10.36 26.72 -30.86
CA ARG A 168 10.45 25.41 -31.51
C ARG A 168 11.15 25.62 -32.87
N GLY A 169 12.35 25.07 -33.00
CA GLY A 169 13.01 24.80 -34.29
C GLY A 169 12.78 23.35 -34.69
#